data_AF-A0A136Q8Y4-F1
#
_entry.id   AF-A0A136Q8Y4-F1
#
_cell.length_a   1.000
_cell.length_b   1.000
_cell.length_c   1.000
_cell.angle_alpha   90.00
_cell.angle_beta   90.00
_cell.angle_gamma   90.00
#
_symmetry.space_group_name_H-M   'P 1'
#
loop_
_entity.id
_entity.type
_entity.pdbx_description
1 polymer ?
#
loop_
_entity_poly.entity_id
_entity_poly.type
_entity_poly.pdbx_seq_one_letter_code
_entity_poly.pdbx_strand_id
1 'polypeptide(L)' 'MQDDICEVCGNELKVAGSRVMCVGDDSPDTETRVFTVLEMECTNPQCSARGKKKEIFVEQMIGAK' A
#
# COMPACT_ATOMS: atom_id res chain seq x y z
N MET A 1 4.14 1.87 -12.11
CA MET A 1 4.12 3.26 -11.60
C MET A 1 4.92 3.25 -10.31
N GLN A 2 5.74 4.27 -10.05
CA GLN A 2 6.48 4.39 -8.79
C GLN A 2 5.54 4.99 -7.75
N ASP A 3 4.65 4.15 -7.20
CA ASP A 3 3.67 4.55 -6.20
C ASP A 3 4.33 4.86 -4.84
N ASP A 4 5.64 4.63 -4.71
CA ASP A 4 6.48 4.89 -3.56
C ASP A 4 7.12 6.29 -3.55
N ILE A 5 6.80 7.16 -4.52
CA ILE A 5 7.34 8.54 -4.56
C ILE A 5 6.32 9.56 -4.00
N CYS A 6 6.84 10.55 -3.27
CA CYS A 6 6.08 11.72 -2.84
C CYS A 6 5.83 12.66 -4.03
N GLU A 7 4.57 12.89 -4.39
CA GLU A 7 4.19 13.74 -5.53
C GLU A 7 4.58 15.23 -5.36
N VAL A 8 4.88 15.67 -4.12
CA VAL A 8 5.24 17.07 -3.83
C VAL A 8 6.74 17.30 -3.92
N CYS A 9 7.56 16.45 -3.28
CA CYS A 9 9.00 16.68 -3.19
C CYS A 9 9.84 15.68 -3.99
N GLY A 10 9.25 14.65 -4.60
CA GLY A 10 9.95 13.66 -5.42
C GLY A 10 10.81 12.66 -4.64
N ASN A 11 10.80 12.71 -3.31
CA ASN A 11 11.54 11.75 -2.48
C ASN A 11 10.75 10.44 -2.34
N GLU A 12 11.47 9.34 -2.16
CA GLU A 12 10.90 8.06 -1.73
C GLU A 12 10.16 8.21 -0.39
N LEU A 13 9.01 7.55 -0.31
CA LEU A 13 8.17 7.47 0.87
C LEU A 13 8.65 6.33 1.77
N LYS A 14 8.45 6.49 3.08
CA LYS A 14 8.77 5.46 4.08
C LYS A 14 7.54 4.60 4.34
N VAL A 15 7.72 3.28 4.48
CA VAL A 15 6.69 2.40 5.03
C VAL A 15 6.47 2.73 6.52
N ALA A 16 5.30 3.25 6.86
CA ALA A 16 4.88 3.55 8.22
C ALA A 16 4.14 2.39 8.89
N GLY A 17 3.52 1.51 8.09
CA GLY A 17 2.84 0.31 8.57
C GLY A 17 2.48 -0.63 7.43
N SER A 18 2.08 -1.85 7.78
CA SER A 18 1.56 -2.83 6.82
C SER A 18 0.46 -3.67 7.44
N ARG A 19 -0.48 -4.12 6.60
CA ARG A 19 -1.52 -5.08 6.99
C ARG A 19 -1.88 -5.98 5.81
N VAL A 20 -2.47 -7.13 6.10
CA VAL A 20 -3.07 -8.01 5.11
C VAL A 20 -4.55 -7.68 4.99
N MET A 21 -5.07 -7.60 3.77
CA MET A 21 -6.48 -7.41 3.46
C MET A 21 -6.94 -8.51 2.51
N CYS A 22 -7.98 -9.24 2.90
CA CYS A 22 -8.62 -10.24 2.06
C CYS A 22 -9.93 -9.67 1.52
N VAL A 23 -10.22 -9.89 0.24
CA VAL A 23 -11.45 -9.46 -0.44
C VAL A 23 -12.04 -10.65 -1.18
N GLY A 24 -13.37 -10.79 -1.15
CA GLY A 24 -14.09 -11.85 -1.87
C GLY A 24 -14.13 -13.22 -1.16
N ASP A 25 -13.66 -13.30 0.09
CA ASP A 25 -13.63 -14.55 0.88
C ASP A 25 -14.96 -14.90 1.56
N ASP A 26 -15.99 -14.06 1.38
CA ASP A 26 -17.30 -14.19 2.00
C ASP A 26 -18.37 -14.81 1.07
N SER A 27 -18.00 -15.14 -0.18
CA SER A 27 -18.90 -15.71 -1.18
C SER A 27 -18.22 -16.79 -2.02
N PRO A 28 -18.94 -17.87 -2.39
CA PRO A 28 -18.43 -18.89 -3.31
C PRO A 28 -18.34 -18.38 -4.77
N ASP A 29 -18.98 -17.26 -5.09
CA ASP A 29 -19.07 -16.71 -6.46
C ASP A 29 -18.01 -15.64 -6.74
N THR A 30 -17.27 -15.19 -5.71
CA THR A 30 -16.20 -14.19 -5.85
C THR A 30 -14.85 -14.81 -5.56
N GLU A 31 -13.86 -14.52 -6.40
CA GLU A 31 -12.50 -14.99 -6.18
C GLU A 31 -11.88 -14.29 -4.96
N THR A 32 -11.35 -15.08 -4.03
CA THR A 32 -10.57 -14.58 -2.90
C THR A 32 -9.28 -13.94 -3.38
N ARG A 33 -9.12 -12.65 -3.13
CA ARG A 33 -7.89 -11.88 -3.41
C ARG A 33 -7.28 -11.39 -2.11
N VAL A 34 -5.97 -11.55 -1.98
CA VAL A 34 -5.22 -11.15 -0.79
C VAL A 34 -4.26 -10.03 -1.17
N PHE A 35 -4.26 -8.95 -0.40
CA PHE A 35 -3.40 -7.79 -0.60
C PHE A 35 -2.53 -7.56 0.64
N THR A 36 -1.26 -7.25 0.42
CA THR A 36 -0.47 -6.50 1.39
C THR A 36 -0.75 -5.03 1.18
N VAL A 37 -1.37 -4.38 2.14
CA VAL A 37 -1.57 -2.92 2.15
C VAL A 37 -0.40 -2.29 2.88
N LEU A 38 0.37 -1.46 2.19
CA LEU A 38 1.47 -0.68 2.75
C LEU A 38 1.00 0.76 2.99
N GLU A 39 1.12 1.23 4.22
CA GLU A 39 0.93 2.63 4.55
C GLU A 39 2.26 3.36 4.34
N MET A 40 2.27 4.32 3.41
CA MET A 40 3.46 5.06 2.99
C MET A 40 3.37 6.52 3.44
N GLU A 41 4.45 7.04 4.00
CA GLU A 41 4.50 8.39 4.58
C GLU A 41 5.71 9.18 4.07
N CYS A 42 5.49 10.48 3.76
CA CYS A 42 6.59 11.39 3.49
C CYS A 42 7.22 11.85 4.81
N THR A 43 8.51 11.60 4.98
CA THR A 43 9.25 11.98 6.20
C THR A 43 10.16 13.20 6.00
N ASN A 44 10.16 13.81 4.81
CA ASN A 44 11.00 14.98 4.53
C ASN A 44 10.52 16.19 5.37
N PRO A 45 11.35 16.74 6.29
CA PRO A 45 10.95 17.83 7.17
C PRO A 45 10.59 19.13 6.46
N GLN A 46 11.09 19.33 5.24
CA GLN A 46 10.88 20.54 4.43
C GLN A 46 9.70 20.41 3.46
N CYS A 47 9.06 19.24 3.40
CA CYS A 47 7.95 19.00 2.46
C CYS A 47 6.61 19.35 3.10
N SER A 48 5.73 20.03 2.36
CA SER A 48 4.37 20.33 2.81
C SER A 48 3.47 19.10 2.92
N ALA A 49 3.88 17.97 2.33
CA ALA A 49 3.23 16.67 2.47
C ALA A 49 3.82 15.80 3.59
N ARG A 50 4.75 16.32 4.40
CA ARG A 50 5.29 15.59 5.55
C ARG A 50 4.17 15.06 6.45
N GLY A 51 4.27 13.79 6.85
CA GLY A 51 3.28 13.15 7.72
C GLY A 51 2.00 12.73 7.02
N LYS A 52 1.80 13.09 5.74
CA LYS A 52 0.67 12.57 4.96
C LYS A 52 0.93 11.12 4.61
N LYS A 53 -0.11 10.32 4.81
CA LYS A 53 -0.11 8.87 4.58
C LYS A 53 -0.91 8.54 3.33
N LYS A 54 -0.46 7.54 2.59
CA LYS A 54 -1.20 6.92 1.47
C LYS A 54 -1.06 5.42 1.52
N GLU A 55 -2.02 4.69 0.96
CA GLU A 55 -2.02 3.24 0.94
C GLU A 55 -1.66 2.71 -0.45
N ILE A 56 -0.75 1.75 -0.49
CA ILE A 56 -0.42 0.99 -1.71
C ILE A 56 -0.89 -0.46 -1.49
N PHE A 57 -1.61 -0.98 -2.47
CA PHE A 57 -2.15 -2.35 -2.45
C PHE A 57 -1.29 -3.23 -3.33
N VAL A 58 -0.59 -4.18 -2.71
CA VAL A 58 0.22 -5.18 -3.42
C VAL A 58 -0.51 -6.51 -3.35
N GLU A 59 -1.08 -6.94 -4.46
CA GLU A 59 -1.75 -8.23 -4.54
C GLU A 59 -0.75 -9.37 -4.37
N GLN A 60 -1.08 -10.31 -3.48
CA GLN A 60 -0.30 -11.51 -3.24
C GLN A 60 -0.77 -12.61 -4.18
N MET A 61 0.17 -13.25 -4.87
CA MET A 61 -0.09 -14.47 -5.60
C MET A 61 -0.33 -15.59 -4.59
N ILE A 62 -1.58 -16.01 -4.43
CA ILE A 62 -1.93 -17.19 -3.64
C ILE A 62 -1.52 -18.40 -4.48
N GLY A 63 -0.30 -18.89 -4.27
CA GLY A 63 0.18 -20.08 -4.97
C GLY A 63 -0.73 -21.27 -4.68
N ALA A 64 -1.24 -21.91 -5.73
CA ALA A 64 -1.80 -23.25 -5.62
C ALA A 64 -0.68 -24.18 -5.11
N LYS A 65 -0.84 -24.70 -3.89
CA LYS A 65 0.02 -25.76 -3.38
C LYS A 65 -0.24 -27.07 -4.12
#